data_AF-A0A183JFL0-F1
#
_entry.id   AF-A0A183JFL0-F1
#
_cell.length_a   1.000
_cell.length_b   1.000
_cell.length_c   1.000
_cell.angle_alpha   90.00
_cell.angle_beta   90.00
_cell.angle_gamma   90.00
#
_symmetry.space_group_name_H-M   'P 1'
#
loop_
_entity.id
_entity.type
_entity.pdbx_description
1 polymer ?
#
loop_
_entity_poly.entity_id
_entity_poly.type
_entity_poly.pdbx_seq_one_letter_code
_entity_poly.pdbx_strand_id
1 'polypeptide(L)'
;MTSFIKLLILQTILLIIVSCQNGRQMYHGNNYLRYHGIIQPTQPSHVRRWIVLLGRKVVLNCSVNLPPEVNPSQVQYRWEHPEGNILGYSKLYVIPNVTMNDAGVYTCHSSAYVGFGGEQWVDQHRLYLEVRKFLVFYYVD
;
A
#
# COMPACT_ATOMS: atom_id res chain seq x y z
N MET A 1 2.92 40.92 44.57
CA MET A 1 3.44 39.56 44.30
C MET A 1 2.46 38.62 43.59
N THR A 2 1.14 38.76 43.77
CA THR A 2 0.14 37.84 43.18
C THR A 2 -0.09 38.02 41.66
N SER A 3 0.16 39.21 41.09
CA SER A 3 -0.06 39.49 39.67
C SER A 3 1.03 38.90 38.74
N PHE A 4 2.30 38.98 39.15
CA PHE A 4 3.42 38.42 38.39
C PHE A 4 3.36 36.90 38.30
N ILE A 5 2.92 36.23 39.37
CA ILE A 5 2.72 34.78 39.39
C ILE A 5 1.61 34.37 38.41
N LYS A 6 0.52 35.14 38.33
CA LYS A 6 -0.56 34.90 37.35
C LYS A 6 -0.09 35.05 35.90
N LEU A 7 0.76 36.04 35.61
CA LEU A 7 1.30 36.27 34.27
C LEU A 7 2.27 35.17 33.82
N LEU A 8 3.13 34.70 34.73
CA LEU A 8 4.05 33.58 34.48
C LEU A 8 3.29 32.27 34.23
N ILE A 9 2.22 32.00 35.00
CA ILE A 9 1.36 30.83 34.79
C ILE A 9 0.64 30.92 33.43
N LEU A 10 0.16 32.09 33.02
CA LEU A 10 -0.51 32.26 31.74
C LEU A 10 0.45 32.07 30.55
N GLN A 11 1.69 32.57 30.65
CA GLN A 11 2.72 32.39 29.63
C GLN A 11 3.20 30.95 29.49
N THR A 12 3.37 30.23 30.60
CA THR A 12 3.75 28.81 30.54
C THR A 12 2.62 27.96 29.95
N ILE A 13 1.37 28.23 30.30
CA ILE A 13 0.20 27.57 29.69
C ILE A 13 0.16 27.83 28.18
N LEU A 14 0.37 29.07 27.72
CA LEU A 14 0.37 29.40 26.29
C LEU A 14 1.49 28.66 25.51
N LEU A 15 2.69 28.56 26.09
CA LEU A 15 3.81 27.83 25.50
C LEU A 15 3.57 26.32 25.41
N ILE A 16 2.87 25.73 26.39
CA ILE A 16 2.48 24.31 26.37
C ILE A 16 1.42 24.05 25.27
N ILE A 17 0.48 24.98 25.07
CA ILE A 17 -0.54 24.83 24.02
C ILE A 17 0.10 24.91 22.62
N VAL A 18 1.06 25.83 22.42
CA VAL A 18 1.78 25.97 21.14
C VAL A 18 2.67 24.75 20.83
N SER A 19 3.27 24.10 21.82
CA SER A 19 4.05 22.88 21.61
C SER A 19 3.16 21.63 21.37
N CYS A 20 1.95 21.57 21.95
CA CYS A 20 0.98 20.51 21.67
C CYS A 20 0.33 20.61 20.28
N GLN A 21 0.23 21.79 19.69
CA GLN A 21 -0.34 21.97 18.34
C GLN A 21 0.62 21.60 17.20
N ASN A 22 1.92 21.45 17.49
CA ASN A 22 2.91 20.89 16.55
C ASN A 22 3.00 19.36 16.60
N GLY A 23 2.13 18.70 17.38
CA GLY A 23 1.92 17.27 17.31
C GLY A 23 1.32 16.90 15.96
N ARG A 24 2.16 16.40 15.04
CA ARG A 24 1.77 15.73 13.80
C ARG A 24 0.48 14.95 14.03
N GLN A 25 -0.56 15.30 13.28
CA GLN A 25 -1.83 14.59 13.25
C GLN A 25 -1.52 13.11 12.93
N MET A 26 -1.47 12.27 13.97
CA MET A 26 -1.57 10.83 13.79
C MET A 26 -3.00 10.58 13.34
N TYR A 27 -3.17 10.10 12.11
CA TYR A 27 -4.45 9.67 11.56
C TYR A 27 -4.89 8.38 12.28
N HIS A 28 -5.09 8.43 13.58
CA HIS A 28 -5.43 7.28 14.42
C HIS A 28 -6.93 6.94 14.35
N GLY A 29 -7.53 7.12 13.18
CA GLY A 29 -8.97 7.01 12.95
C GLY A 29 -9.37 6.05 11.82
N ASN A 30 -8.60 5.91 10.74
CA ASN A 30 -9.03 5.15 9.57
C ASN A 30 -7.84 4.42 8.91
N ASN A 31 -7.61 3.13 9.21
CA ASN A 31 -6.80 2.14 8.46
C ASN A 31 -5.36 2.49 8.00
N TYR A 32 -4.80 3.66 8.33
CA TYR A 32 -3.47 4.10 7.88
C TYR A 32 -2.66 4.75 9.01
N LEU A 33 -1.35 4.47 9.05
CA LEU A 33 -0.37 5.05 9.97
C LEU A 33 0.49 6.08 9.24
N ARG A 34 0.86 7.14 9.95
CA ARG A 34 1.76 8.19 9.47
C ARG A 34 3.09 8.13 10.22
N TYR A 35 4.16 7.75 9.51
CA TYR A 35 5.51 7.67 10.05
C TYR A 35 6.44 8.62 9.30
N HIS A 36 6.95 9.65 9.96
CA HIS A 36 7.88 10.63 9.36
C HIS A 36 7.40 11.25 8.03
N GLY A 37 6.08 11.43 7.86
CA GLY A 37 5.48 11.94 6.61
C GLY A 37 5.13 10.86 5.58
N ILE A 38 5.39 9.58 5.89
CA ILE A 38 4.99 8.43 5.07
C ILE A 38 3.66 7.88 5.60
N ILE A 39 2.66 7.78 4.74
CA ILE A 39 1.34 7.20 5.01
C ILE A 39 1.36 5.74 4.54
N GLN A 40 1.13 4.79 5.45
CA GLN A 40 1.11 3.35 5.16
C GLN A 40 -0.16 2.69 5.73
N PRO A 41 -0.70 1.63 5.11
CA PRO A 41 -1.79 0.88 5.71
C PRO A 41 -1.40 0.26 7.06
N THR A 42 -2.33 0.23 8.02
CA THR A 42 -2.15 -0.47 9.30
C THR A 42 -2.16 -1.99 9.14
N GLN A 43 -2.91 -2.48 8.16
CA GLN A 43 -3.11 -3.91 7.94
C GLN A 43 -2.02 -4.45 7.01
N PRO A 44 -1.37 -5.58 7.34
CA PRO A 44 -0.44 -6.23 6.43
C PRO A 44 -1.14 -6.64 5.13
N SER A 45 -0.40 -6.56 4.04
CA SER A 45 -0.84 -7.03 2.74
C SER A 45 -1.29 -8.49 2.81
N HIS A 46 -2.59 -8.75 2.67
CA HIS A 46 -3.07 -10.13 2.61
C HIS A 46 -2.58 -10.78 1.32
N VAL A 47 -1.93 -11.94 1.44
CA VAL A 47 -1.54 -12.75 0.28
C VAL A 47 -2.81 -13.36 -0.31
N ARG A 48 -3.32 -12.79 -1.40
CA ARG A 48 -4.44 -13.38 -2.14
C ARG A 48 -3.91 -14.57 -2.94
N ARG A 49 -4.64 -15.70 -2.95
CA ARG A 49 -4.30 -16.88 -3.76
C ARG A 49 -5.17 -16.90 -5.02
N TRP A 50 -4.54 -17.05 -6.18
CA TRP A 50 -5.23 -17.16 -7.47
C TRP A 50 -4.81 -18.43 -8.19
N ILE A 51 -5.79 -19.24 -8.58
CA ILE A 51 -5.54 -20.48 -9.33
C ILE A 51 -5.75 -20.20 -10.81
N VAL A 52 -4.74 -20.51 -11.61
CA VAL A 52 -4.72 -20.24 -13.04
C VAL A 52 -4.30 -21.49 -13.80
N LEU A 53 -4.90 -21.69 -14.97
CA LEU A 53 -4.54 -22.79 -15.86
C LEU A 53 -3.42 -22.40 -16.82
N LEU A 54 -2.53 -23.35 -17.11
CA LEU A 54 -1.53 -23.21 -18.17
C LEU A 54 -2.14 -22.77 -19.50
N GLY A 55 -1.38 -21.99 -20.28
CA GLY A 55 -1.83 -21.53 -21.59
C GLY A 55 -2.77 -20.33 -21.55
N ARG A 56 -3.27 -19.93 -20.38
CA ARG A 56 -4.24 -18.84 -20.26
C ARG A 56 -3.53 -17.50 -20.20
N LYS A 57 -4.23 -16.47 -20.71
CA LYS A 57 -3.90 -15.07 -20.46
C LYS A 57 -4.42 -14.66 -19.09
N VAL A 58 -3.56 -14.05 -18.28
CA VAL A 58 -3.90 -13.51 -16.96
C VAL A 58 -3.57 -12.04 -16.89
N VAL A 59 -4.40 -11.29 -16.16
CA VAL A 59 -4.19 -9.88 -15.87
C VAL A 59 -4.15 -9.72 -14.35
N LEU A 60 -2.97 -9.46 -13.80
CA LEU A 60 -2.81 -9.11 -12.40
C LEU A 60 -3.16 -7.64 -12.22
N ASN A 61 -3.96 -7.33 -11.19
CA ASN A 61 -4.39 -5.97 -10.88
C ASN A 61 -3.91 -5.58 -9.49
N CYS A 62 -3.18 -4.47 -9.41
CA CYS A 62 -2.77 -3.89 -8.15
C CYS A 62 -3.96 -3.14 -7.53
N SER A 63 -4.74 -3.86 -6.73
CA SER A 63 -5.91 -3.32 -6.03
C SER A 63 -5.44 -2.66 -4.75
N VAL A 64 -5.44 -1.32 -4.74
CA VAL A 64 -4.97 -0.51 -3.61
C VAL A 64 -6.14 0.25 -3.00
N ASN A 65 -6.16 0.35 -1.68
CA ASN A 65 -7.10 1.20 -0.97
C ASN A 65 -6.45 2.57 -0.78
N LEU A 66 -6.97 3.58 -1.46
CA LEU A 66 -6.40 4.93 -1.41
C LEU A 66 -7.01 5.73 -0.25
N PRO A 67 -6.19 6.38 0.59
CA PRO A 67 -6.65 7.43 1.48
C PRO A 67 -7.33 8.56 0.69
N PRO A 68 -8.28 9.29 1.29
CA PRO A 68 -9.00 10.37 0.61
C PRO A 68 -8.08 11.52 0.16
N GLU A 69 -6.90 11.66 0.74
CA GLU A 69 -5.91 12.68 0.37
C GLU A 69 -5.11 12.32 -0.89
N VAL A 70 -5.15 11.06 -1.33
CA VAL A 70 -4.36 10.56 -2.46
C VAL A 70 -5.17 10.65 -3.76
N ASN A 71 -4.68 11.44 -4.71
CA ASN A 71 -5.26 11.46 -6.05
C ASN A 71 -4.89 10.17 -6.81
N PRO A 72 -5.87 9.37 -7.30
CA PRO A 72 -5.61 8.15 -8.05
C PRO A 72 -4.72 8.34 -9.28
N SER A 73 -4.74 9.52 -9.93
CA SER A 73 -3.92 9.79 -11.12
C SER A 73 -2.44 10.00 -10.80
N GLN A 74 -2.09 10.25 -9.54
CA GLN A 74 -0.71 10.45 -9.09
C GLN A 74 -0.07 9.15 -8.58
N VAL A 75 -0.83 8.05 -8.55
CA VAL A 75 -0.34 6.76 -8.06
C VAL A 75 0.60 6.13 -9.08
N GLN A 76 1.81 5.86 -8.63
CA GLN A 76 2.81 5.09 -9.35
C GLN A 76 2.77 3.64 -8.87
N TYR A 77 2.92 2.70 -9.81
CA TYR A 77 2.93 1.28 -9.54
C TYR A 77 4.28 0.69 -9.89
N ARG A 78 4.63 -0.43 -9.25
CA ARG A 78 5.79 -1.27 -9.61
C ARG A 78 5.47 -2.72 -9.27
N TRP A 79 5.58 -3.59 -10.26
CA TRP A 79 5.44 -5.03 -10.09
C TRP A 79 6.79 -5.71 -9.96
N GLU A 80 6.87 -6.65 -9.04
CA GLU A 80 8.03 -7.48 -8.77
C GLU A 80 7.66 -8.96 -8.94
N HIS A 81 8.50 -9.67 -9.70
CA HIS A 81 8.44 -11.11 -9.87
C HIS A 81 8.80 -11.82 -8.56
N PRO A 82 8.32 -13.06 -8.32
CA PRO A 82 8.77 -13.88 -7.20
C PRO A 82 10.30 -14.01 -7.06
N GLU A 83 11.04 -13.85 -8.15
CA GLU A 83 12.51 -13.90 -8.20
C GLU A 83 13.20 -12.55 -7.93
N GLY A 84 12.43 -11.47 -7.70
CA GLY A 84 12.95 -10.13 -7.40
C GLY A 84 13.10 -9.20 -8.62
N ASN A 85 12.77 -9.68 -9.83
CA ASN A 85 12.87 -8.89 -11.05
C ASN A 85 11.73 -7.88 -11.17
N ILE A 86 12.02 -6.65 -11.63
CA ILE A 86 10.99 -5.65 -11.92
C ILE A 86 10.28 -6.01 -13.23
N LEU A 87 8.95 -6.15 -13.17
CA LEU A 87 8.13 -6.56 -14.31
C LEU A 87 7.51 -5.37 -15.06
N GLY A 88 7.29 -4.25 -14.38
CA GLY A 88 6.73 -3.05 -14.99
C GLY A 88 6.10 -2.08 -13.99
N TYR A 89 5.62 -0.95 -14.50
CA TYR A 89 5.14 0.19 -13.69
C TYR A 89 3.66 0.53 -13.90
N SER A 90 2.93 -0.31 -14.62
CA SER A 90 1.48 -0.16 -14.82
C SER A 90 0.71 -0.74 -13.64
N LYS A 91 -0.50 -0.24 -13.40
CA LYS A 91 -1.46 -0.82 -12.46
C LYS A 91 -1.75 -2.29 -12.79
N LEU A 92 -1.76 -2.62 -14.08
CA LEU A 92 -2.04 -3.94 -14.60
C LEU A 92 -0.75 -4.58 -15.11
N TYR A 93 -0.55 -5.85 -14.76
CA TYR A 93 0.50 -6.69 -15.35
C TYR A 93 -0.15 -7.85 -16.09
N VAL A 94 0.28 -8.09 -17.34
CA VAL A 94 -0.35 -9.09 -18.21
C VAL A 94 0.64 -10.23 -18.45
N ILE A 95 0.22 -11.45 -18.12
CA ILE A 95 0.91 -12.67 -18.50
C ILE A 95 0.13 -13.24 -19.70
N PRO A 96 0.64 -13.13 -20.93
CA PRO A 96 -0.13 -13.47 -22.13
C PRO A 96 -0.36 -14.99 -22.27
N ASN A 97 0.59 -15.79 -21.82
CA ASN A 97 0.55 -17.25 -21.90
C ASN A 97 1.23 -17.84 -20.66
N VAL A 98 0.42 -18.29 -19.69
CA VAL A 98 0.90 -18.78 -18.39
C VAL A 98 1.61 -20.12 -18.50
N THR A 99 2.78 -20.19 -17.88
CA THR A 99 3.65 -21.35 -17.75
C THR A 99 3.83 -21.75 -16.28
N MET A 100 4.45 -22.90 -16.01
CA MET A 100 4.72 -23.32 -14.63
C MET A 100 5.71 -22.39 -13.91
N ASN A 101 6.56 -21.67 -14.65
CA ASN A 101 7.55 -20.76 -14.11
C ASN A 101 6.93 -19.43 -13.64
N ASP A 102 5.69 -19.14 -14.05
CA ASP A 102 4.97 -17.97 -13.58
C ASP A 102 4.36 -18.19 -12.18
N ALA A 103 4.50 -19.38 -11.58
CA ALA A 103 3.98 -19.61 -10.23
C ALA A 103 4.82 -18.88 -9.16
N GLY A 104 4.16 -18.28 -8.17
CA GLY A 104 4.86 -17.67 -7.04
C GLY A 104 4.16 -16.45 -6.44
N VAL A 105 4.86 -15.77 -5.52
CA VAL A 105 4.34 -14.56 -4.86
C VAL A 105 4.80 -13.32 -5.61
N TYR A 106 3.90 -12.72 -6.37
CA TYR A 106 4.10 -11.41 -6.98
C TYR A 106 3.87 -10.32 -5.95
N THR A 107 4.67 -9.27 -6.02
CA THR A 107 4.51 -8.08 -5.19
C THR A 107 4.20 -6.89 -6.06
N CYS A 108 3.11 -6.19 -5.76
CA CYS A 108 2.87 -4.85 -6.28
C CYS A 108 3.20 -3.83 -5.21
N HIS A 109 4.00 -2.83 -5.57
CA HIS A 109 4.21 -1.62 -4.81
C HIS A 109 3.42 -0.49 -5.44
N SER A 110 2.81 0.33 -4.61
CA SER A 110 2.11 1.53 -5.03
C SER A 110 2.49 2.71 -4.15
N SER A 111 2.69 3.86 -4.77
CA SER A 111 3.06 5.06 -4.04
C SER A 111 2.56 6.32 -4.73
N ALA A 112 2.30 7.36 -3.95
CA ALA A 112 1.95 8.69 -4.45
C ALA A 112 2.49 9.76 -3.51
N TYR A 113 2.82 10.92 -4.05
CA TYR A 113 3.08 12.11 -3.24
C TYR A 113 1.76 12.72 -2.79
N VAL A 114 1.70 13.15 -1.53
CA VAL A 114 0.50 13.70 -0.90
C VAL A 114 0.78 15.15 -0.51
N GLY A 115 0.01 16.07 -1.09
CA GLY A 115 0.12 17.50 -0.82
C GLY A 115 1.47 18.12 -1.21
N PHE A 116 1.76 19.30 -0.63
CA PHE A 116 2.95 20.11 -0.95
C PHE A 116 4.14 19.89 0.00
N GLY A 117 3.96 19.12 1.08
CA GLY A 117 4.93 18.97 2.18
C GLY A 117 5.93 17.81 2.03
N GLY A 118 6.01 17.17 0.87
CA GLY A 118 6.87 15.99 0.67
C GLY A 118 6.36 14.73 1.37
N GLU A 119 5.08 14.69 1.74
CA GLU A 119 4.46 13.49 2.29
C GLU A 119 4.28 12.44 1.19
N GLN A 120 4.38 11.16 1.55
CA GLN A 120 4.28 10.07 0.59
C GLN A 120 3.35 8.99 1.12
N TRP A 121 2.36 8.60 0.32
CA TRP A 121 1.60 7.39 0.56
C TRP A 121 2.34 6.21 -0.08
N VAL A 122 2.44 5.10 0.65
CA VAL A 122 3.05 3.84 0.20
C VAL A 122 2.18 2.68 0.65
N ASP A 123 1.95 1.75 -0.26
CA ASP A 123 1.25 0.50 -0.01
C ASP A 123 1.92 -0.64 -0.81
N GLN A 124 1.74 -1.86 -0.32
CA GLN A 124 2.28 -3.07 -0.92
C GLN A 124 1.23 -4.17 -0.88
N HIS A 125 1.04 -4.85 -2.00
CA HIS A 125 0.13 -5.99 -2.11
C HIS A 125 0.86 -7.23 -2.61
N ARG A 126 0.60 -8.37 -1.95
CA ARG A 126 1.19 -9.66 -2.31
C ARG A 126 0.12 -10.57 -2.89
N LEU A 127 0.44 -11.23 -4.00
CA LEU A 127 -0.46 -12.13 -4.71
C LEU A 127 0.27 -13.43 -5.00
N TYR A 128 -0.26 -14.54 -4.50
CA TYR A 128 0.24 -15.87 -4.82
C TYR A 128 -0.49 -16.43 -6.05
N LEU A 129 0.26 -16.59 -7.15
CA LEU A 129 -0.21 -17.20 -8.38
C LEU A 129 0.08 -18.71 -8.34
N GLU A 130 -0.97 -19.51 -8.28
CA GLU A 130 -0.91 -20.96 -8.35
C GLU A 130 -1.24 -21.41 -9.77
N VAL A 131 -0.31 -22.11 -10.43
CA VAL A 131 -0.49 -22.57 -11.81
C VAL A 131 -0.82 -24.06 -11.82
N ARG A 132 -1.89 -24.43 -12.54
CA ARG A 132 -2.37 -25.81 -12.68
C ARG A 132 -2.45 -26.23 -14.14
N LYS A 133 -2.29 -27.53 -14.39
CA LYS A 133 -2.62 -28.14 -15.69
C LYS A 133 -4.13 -28.41 -15.74
N PHE A 134 -4.74 -28.20 -16.90
CA PHE A 134 -6.08 -28.72 -17.13
C PHE A 134 -5.97 -30.24 -17.31
N LEU A 135 -6.44 -31.00 -16.34
CA LEU A 135 -6.55 -32.46 -16.44
C LEU A 135 -7.99 -32.78 -16.82
N VAL A 136 -8.22 -33.16 -18.08
CA VAL A 136 -9.46 -33.84 -18.45
C VAL A 136 -9.31 -35.29 -18.01
N PHE A 137 -9.98 -35.66 -16.93
CA PHE A 137 -10.24 -37.06 -16.65
C PHE A 137 -11.31 -37.50 -17.65
N TYR A 138 -10.90 -38.09 -18.76
CA TYR A 138 -11.83 -38.90 -19.54
C TYR A 138 -12.15 -40.12 -18.66
N TYR A 139 -13.33 -40.12 -18.04
CA TYR A 139 -13.93 -41.36 -17.55
C TYR A 139 -14.20 -42.20 -18.79
N VAL A 140 -13.37 -43.22 -19.00
CA VAL A 140 -13.69 -44.33 -19.90
C VAL A 140 -14.51 -45.29 -19.04
N ASP A 141 -15.84 -45.17 -19.14
CA ASP A 141 -16.75 -46.26 -18.76
C ASP A 141 -16.72 -47.35 -19.84
#